data_AF-A0A963Q9Q3-F1
#
_entry.id   AF-A0A963Q9Q3-F1
#
_cell.length_a   1.000
_cell.length_b   1.000
_cell.length_c   1.000
_cell.angle_alpha   90.00
_cell.angle_beta   90.00
_cell.angle_gamma   90.00
#
_symmetry.space_group_name_H-M   'P 1'
#
loop_
_entity.id
_entity.type
_entity.pdbx_description
1 polymer ?
#
loop_
_entity_poly.entity_id
_entity_poly.type
_entity_poly.pdbx_seq_one_letter_code
_entity_poly.pdbx_strand_id
1 'polypeptide(L)' 'PVRCVQVLGPDTHTQSRETVRDPQGHLQGACHVFGHAWALVRPDAYLAATGEAVDGALVQAIEHALAIA' A
#
# COMPACT_ATOMS: atom_id res chain seq x y z
N PRO A 1 -4.79 -4.26 -13.94
CA PRO A 1 -4.58 -5.27 -12.87
C PRO A 1 -4.06 -4.58 -11.61
N VAL A 2 -4.52 -4.98 -10.42
CA VAL A 2 -4.00 -4.48 -9.13
C VAL A 2 -2.65 -5.15 -8.86
N ARG A 3 -1.66 -4.38 -8.36
CA ARG A 3 -0.34 -4.88 -7.96
C ARG A 3 -0.17 -4.71 -6.46
N CYS A 4 0.34 -5.72 -5.79
CA CYS A 4 0.63 -5.68 -4.36
C CYS A 4 2.13 -5.57 -4.16
N VAL A 5 2.59 -4.53 -3.47
CA VAL A 5 4.01 -4.31 -3.17
C VAL A 5 4.17 -4.27 -1.65
N GLN A 6 5.04 -5.13 -1.13
CA GLN A 6 5.39 -5.07 0.29
C GLN A 6 6.48 -4.02 0.51
N VAL A 7 6.22 -3.10 1.42
CA VAL A 7 7.22 -2.15 1.91
C VAL A 7 7.99 -2.81 3.05
N LEU A 8 9.30 -2.91 2.88
CA LEU A 8 10.21 -3.57 3.83
C LEU A 8 10.95 -2.54 4.67
N GLY A 9 10.96 -2.77 5.99
CA GLY A 9 11.90 -2.13 6.89
C GLY A 9 13.33 -2.70 6.74
N PRO A 10 14.31 -2.18 7.49
CA PRO A 10 15.73 -2.54 7.35
C PRO A 10 16.01 -4.04 7.46
N ASP A 11 15.36 -4.71 8.42
CA ASP A 11 15.61 -6.12 8.77
C ASP A 11 14.45 -7.05 8.39
N THR A 12 13.49 -6.57 7.58
CA THR A 12 12.31 -7.35 7.20
C THR A 12 12.59 -8.24 5.99
N HIS A 13 12.21 -9.51 6.06
CA HIS A 13 12.29 -10.43 4.94
C HIS A 13 11.15 -10.24 3.93
N THR A 14 11.46 -10.48 2.65
CA THR A 14 10.52 -10.46 1.54
C THR A 14 9.49 -11.59 1.70
N GLN A 15 8.21 -11.26 1.64
CA GLN A 15 7.10 -12.22 1.66
C GLN A 15 6.18 -12.11 0.43
N SER A 16 6.24 -11.00 -0.31
CA SER A 16 5.54 -10.81 -1.57
C SER A 16 6.43 -11.00 -2.80
N ARG A 17 5.81 -11.13 -3.97
CA ARG A 17 6.51 -11.20 -5.26
C ARG A 17 7.20 -9.87 -5.60
N GLU A 18 6.54 -8.76 -5.33
CA GLU A 18 7.08 -7.41 -5.51
C GLU A 18 7.34 -6.74 -4.17
N THR A 19 8.54 -6.19 -3.98
CA THR A 19 8.96 -5.56 -2.71
C THR A 19 9.74 -4.28 -2.94
N VAL A 20 9.60 -3.31 -2.03
CA VAL A 20 10.41 -2.07 -1.99
C VAL A 20 10.98 -1.91 -0.58
N ARG A 21 12.27 -1.57 -0.46
CA ARG A 21 12.90 -1.22 0.82
C ARG A 21 12.73 0.26 1.10
N ASP A 22 12.18 0.59 2.26
CA ASP A 22 12.02 1.97 2.73
C ASP A 22 12.68 2.15 4.12
N PRO A 23 14.02 2.01 4.21
CA PRO A 23 14.72 2.03 5.49
C PRO A 23 14.67 3.38 6.20
N GLN A 24 14.34 4.45 5.47
CA GLN A 24 14.23 5.82 5.98
C GLN A 24 12.77 6.24 6.25
N GLY A 25 11.79 5.40 5.92
CA GLY A 25 10.37 5.69 6.12
C GLY A 25 9.82 6.78 5.19
N HIS A 26 10.51 7.10 4.08
CA HIS A 26 10.09 8.16 3.17
C HIS A 26 8.84 7.77 2.39
N LEU A 27 8.75 6.52 1.94
CA LEU A 27 7.58 6.03 1.22
C LEU A 27 6.37 5.96 2.16
N GLN A 28 6.56 5.44 3.38
CA GLN A 28 5.54 5.43 4.42
C GLN A 28 5.06 6.86 4.75
N GLY A 29 6.00 7.80 4.95
CA GLY A 29 5.70 9.19 5.24
C GLY A 29 4.98 9.91 4.09
N ALA A 30 5.38 9.67 2.84
CA ALA A 30 4.72 10.24 1.67
C ALA A 30 3.28 9.73 1.49
N CYS A 31 3.03 8.48 1.87
CA CYS A 31 1.70 7.87 1.83
C CYS A 31 0.87 8.14 3.10
N HIS A 32 1.41 8.88 4.09
CA HIS A 32 0.76 9.15 5.37
C HIS A 32 0.28 7.88 6.10
N VAL A 33 1.02 6.78 5.94
CA VAL A 33 0.73 5.47 6.54
C VAL A 33 1.82 5.12 7.54
N PHE A 34 1.44 4.79 8.77
CA PHE A 34 2.37 4.45 9.85
C PHE A 34 2.01 3.07 10.42
N GLY A 35 3.01 2.22 10.67
CA GLY A 35 2.80 0.88 11.22
C GLY A 35 2.36 -0.15 10.17
N HIS A 36 1.42 -1.03 10.53
CA HIS A 36 0.95 -2.14 9.68
C HIS A 36 -0.11 -1.73 8.64
N ALA A 37 0.11 -0.60 7.99
CA ALA A 37 -0.86 0.03 7.10
C ALA A 37 -0.63 -0.31 5.61
N TRP A 38 -1.65 -0.05 4.80
CA TRP A 38 -1.61 -0.11 3.34
C TRP A 38 -1.93 1.25 2.72
N ALA A 39 -1.40 1.48 1.52
CA ALA A 39 -1.68 2.64 0.68
C ALA A 39 -2.06 2.16 -0.73
N LEU A 40 -3.17 2.66 -1.26
CA LEU A 40 -3.63 2.38 -2.60
C LEU A 40 -3.22 3.52 -3.53
N VAL A 41 -2.32 3.23 -4.46
CA VAL A 41 -1.76 4.22 -5.39
C VAL A 41 -2.22 3.93 -6.82
N ARG A 42 -2.74 4.96 -7.49
CA ARG A 42 -3.15 4.90 -8.89
C ARG A 42 -1.93 4.96 -9.82
N PRO A 43 -2.05 4.50 -11.09
CA PRO A 43 -0.93 4.53 -12.04
C PRO A 43 -0.36 5.93 -12.35
N ASP A 44 -1.13 6.98 -12.08
CA ASP A 44 -0.73 8.40 -12.20
C ASP A 44 -0.06 8.95 -10.92
N ALA A 45 0.35 8.07 -10.00
CA ALA A 45 0.95 8.36 -8.71
C ALA A 45 0.03 9.07 -7.70
N TYR A 46 -1.29 9.05 -7.93
CA TYR A 46 -2.25 9.58 -6.97
C TYR A 46 -2.51 8.59 -5.82
N LEU A 47 -2.44 9.07 -4.56
CA LEU A 47 -2.82 8.30 -3.38
C LEU A 47 -4.35 8.27 -3.25
N ALA A 48 -4.97 7.16 -3.62
CA ALA A 48 -6.42 7.02 -3.66
C ALA A 48 -7.05 6.70 -2.30
N ALA A 49 -6.37 5.88 -1.48
CA ALA A 49 -6.85 5.49 -0.16
C ALA A 49 -5.70 4.98 0.71
N THR A 50 -5.92 4.93 2.02
CA THR A 50 -5.03 4.33 3.01
C THR A 50 -5.85 3.60 4.07
N GLY A 51 -5.22 2.68 4.80
CA GLY A 51 -5.86 1.99 5.92
C GLY A 51 -4.84 1.25 6.78
N GLU A 52 -5.22 0.90 8.01
CA GLU A 52 -4.32 0.32 9.01
C GLU A 52 -4.31 -1.21 9.04
N ALA A 53 -5.26 -1.85 8.35
CA ALA A 53 -5.42 -3.30 8.36
C ALA A 53 -5.85 -3.82 6.99
N VAL A 54 -5.48 -5.08 6.70
CA VAL A 54 -5.94 -5.80 5.51
C VAL A 54 -7.31 -6.41 5.81
N ASP A 55 -8.37 -5.67 5.50
CA ASP A 55 -9.75 -6.02 5.82
C ASP A 55 -10.74 -5.64 4.70
N GLY A 56 -12.03 -5.61 5.01
CA GLY A 56 -13.09 -5.24 4.06
C GLY A 56 -12.97 -3.81 3.52
N ALA A 57 -12.38 -2.87 4.27
CA ALA A 57 -12.20 -1.49 3.81
C ALA A 57 -11.19 -1.41 2.66
N LEU A 58 -10.15 -2.25 2.70
CA LEU A 58 -9.22 -2.38 1.57
C LEU A 58 -9.94 -2.88 0.31
N VAL A 59 -10.80 -3.90 0.44
CA VAL A 59 -11.56 -4.44 -0.69
C VAL A 59 -12.45 -3.37 -1.31
N GLN A 60 -13.20 -2.64 -0.48
CA GLN A 60 -14.06 -1.54 -0.95
C GLN A 60 -13.27 -0.42 -1.63
N ALA A 61 -12.09 -0.06 -1.08
CA ALA A 61 -11.23 0.95 -1.69
C ALA A 61 -10.73 0.52 -3.07
N ILE A 62 -10.40 -0.77 -3.25
CA ILE A 62 -10.00 -1.33 -4.55
C ILE A 62 -11.19 -1.31 -5.53
N GLU A 63 -12.38 -1.73 -5.10
CA GLU A 63 -13.59 -1.72 -5.94
C GLU A 63 -13.91 -0.31 -6.44
N HIS A 64 -13.85 0.68 -5.54
CA HIS A 64 -14.09 2.09 -5.86
C HIS A 64 -13.02 2.63 -6.83
N ALA A 65 -11.74 2.35 -6.58
CA ALA A 65 -10.64 2.81 -7.43
C ALA A 65 -10.66 2.17 -8.84
N LEU A 66 -11.25 0.99 -8.97
CA LEU A 66 -11.46 0.30 -10.24
C LEU A 66 -12.81 0.60 -10.90
N ALA A 67 -13.67 1.41 -10.26
CA ALA A 67 -15.03 1.73 -10.69
C ALA A 67 -15.89 0.47 -10.94
N ILE A 68 -15.77 -0.52 -10.04
CA ILE A 68 -16.56 -1.77 -10.07
C ILE A 68 -17.84 -1.62 -9.23
N ALA A 69 -17.79 -0.80 -8.18
CA ALA A 69 -18.90 -0.51 -7.27
C ALA A 69 -18.96 0.99 -6.95
#